data_AF-A0AAD7TZU9-F1
#
_entry.id   AF-A0AAD7TZU9-F1
#
_cell.length_a   1.000
_cell.length_b   1.000
_cell.length_c   1.000
_cell.angle_alpha   90.00
_cell.angle_beta   90.00
_cell.angle_gamma   90.00
#
_symmetry.space_group_name_H-M   'P 1'
#
loop_
_entity.id
_entity.type
_entity.pdbx_description
1 polymer ?
#
loop_
_entity_poly.entity_id
_entity_poly.type
_entity_poly.pdbx_seq_one_letter_code
_entity_poly.pdbx_strand_id
1 'polypeptide(L)' 'MPDTNTSHDNAQENTSGSSDAYVPKSNCQYYEEAGGFDTFMHSYGLKTWSNADIHEGKTLIESFRQQDRLNWEEAQKTKP' A
#
# COMPACT_ATOMS: atom_id res chain seq x y z
N MET A 1 43.56 -6.84 -2.71
CA MET A 1 42.42 -5.92 -2.85
C MET A 1 41.17 -6.73 -2.60
N PRO A 2 40.32 -6.41 -1.61
CA PRO A 2 39.10 -7.18 -1.38
C PRO A 2 37.93 -6.64 -2.23
N ASP A 3 37.27 -7.54 -2.96
CA ASP A 3 36.05 -7.30 -3.72
C ASP A 3 34.88 -6.89 -2.82
N THR A 4 34.21 -5.79 -3.15
CA THR A 4 33.01 -5.32 -2.43
C THR A 4 31.80 -6.14 -2.83
N ASN A 5 31.54 -7.19 -2.06
CA ASN A 5 30.25 -7.86 -1.96
C ASN A 5 29.19 -6.84 -1.50
N THR A 6 28.48 -6.22 -2.44
CA THR A 6 27.32 -5.37 -2.12
C THR A 6 26.19 -6.30 -1.68
N SER A 7 26.13 -6.55 -0.38
CA SER A 7 24.98 -7.14 0.28
C SER A 7 23.78 -6.24 0.00
N HIS A 8 22.86 -6.69 -0.86
CA HIS A 8 21.54 -6.11 -0.93
C HIS A 8 20.79 -6.55 0.33
N ASP A 9 20.93 -5.78 1.39
CA ASP A 9 20.05 -5.85 2.56
C ASP A 9 18.64 -5.44 2.13
N ASN A 10 17.93 -6.37 1.47
CA ASN A 10 16.49 -6.29 1.32
C ASN A 10 15.91 -6.64 2.69
N ALA A 11 15.87 -5.63 3.57
CA ALA A 11 15.24 -5.69 4.87
C ALA A 11 13.73 -5.88 4.69
N GLN A 12 13.32 -7.09 4.35
CA GLN A 12 11.97 -7.55 4.57
C GLN A 12 11.90 -7.97 6.04
N GLU A 13 11.83 -6.97 6.92
CA GLU A 13 11.45 -7.16 8.32
C GLU A 13 10.04 -7.74 8.34
N ASN A 14 9.97 -9.07 8.33
CA ASN A 14 8.78 -9.81 8.70
C ASN A 14 8.68 -9.77 10.22
N THR A 15 8.36 -8.59 10.76
CA THR A 15 7.94 -8.44 12.15
C THR A 15 6.51 -8.92 12.25
N SER A 16 6.37 -10.24 12.39
CA SER A 16 5.20 -10.87 13.01
C SER A 16 5.16 -10.48 14.49
N GLY A 17 4.90 -9.20 14.74
CA GLY A 17 4.58 -8.66 16.06
C GLY A 17 3.07 -8.49 16.11
N SER A 18 2.43 -9.30 16.94
CA SER A 18 1.03 -9.11 17.35
C SER A 18 0.92 -7.84 18.18
N SER A 19 1.02 -6.67 17.54
CA SER A 19 0.59 -5.40 18.08
C SER A 19 -0.84 -5.16 17.59
N ASP A 20 -1.77 -4.86 18.50
CA ASP A 20 -3.12 -4.31 18.20
C ASP A 20 -3.02 -2.90 17.54
N ALA A 21 -2.02 -2.68 16.69
CA ALA A 21 -1.76 -1.43 16.00
C ALA A 21 -2.22 -1.52 14.54
N TYR A 22 -2.79 -0.44 14.02
CA TYR A 22 -3.18 -0.36 12.62
C TYR A 22 -1.93 -0.45 11.72
N VAL A 23 -1.88 -1.49 10.88
CA VAL A 23 -0.88 -1.63 9.83
C VAL A 23 -1.51 -1.16 8.52
N PRO A 24 -1.12 0.02 7.99
CA PRO A 24 -1.66 0.51 6.73
C PRO A 24 -1.25 -0.41 5.58
N LYS A 25 -2.19 -0.71 4.69
CA LYS A 25 -1.90 -1.44 3.45
C LYS A 25 -0.92 -0.62 2.59
N SER A 26 0.01 -1.33 1.97
CA SER A 26 0.90 -0.76 0.95
C SER A 26 0.14 -0.46 -0.33
N ASN A 27 0.66 0.45 -1.17
CA ASN A 27 0.01 0.78 -2.44
C ASN A 27 -0.13 -0.46 -3.35
N CYS A 28 0.84 -1.38 -3.30
CA CYS A 28 0.80 -2.63 -4.07
C CYS A 28 -0.40 -3.50 -3.68
N GLN A 29 -0.71 -3.59 -2.38
CA GLN A 29 -1.87 -4.38 -1.92
C GLN A 29 -3.19 -3.80 -2.43
N TYR A 30 -3.35 -2.47 -2.46
CA TYR A 30 -4.54 -1.85 -3.06
C TYR A 30 -4.67 -2.14 -4.55
N TYR A 31 -3.55 -2.15 -5.28
CA TYR A 31 -3.55 -2.52 -6.69
C TYR A 31 -3.90 -4.01 -6.86
N GLU A 32 -3.34 -4.91 -6.07
CA GLU A 32 -3.61 -6.34 -6.13
C GLU A 32 -5.09 -6.67 -5.88
N GLU A 33 -5.71 -6.01 -4.88
CA GLU A 33 -7.15 -6.16 -4.60
C GLU A 33 -8.03 -5.73 -5.77
N ALA A 34 -7.57 -4.76 -6.58
CA ALA A 34 -8.25 -4.31 -7.79
C ALA A 34 -7.90 -5.15 -9.05
N GLY A 35 -7.08 -6.19 -8.93
CA GLY A 35 -6.64 -7.01 -10.07
C GLY A 35 -5.38 -6.48 -10.78
N GLY A 36 -4.55 -5.73 -10.07
CA GLY A 36 -3.28 -5.16 -10.55
C GLY A 36 -3.35 -3.64 -10.80
N PHE A 37 -2.18 -3.04 -11.00
CA PHE A 37 -2.05 -1.59 -11.23
C PHE A 37 -2.84 -1.13 -12.45
N ASP A 38 -2.70 -1.82 -13.58
CA ASP A 38 -3.40 -1.44 -14.81
C ASP A 38 -4.92 -1.54 -14.67
N THR A 39 -5.41 -2.59 -14.01
CA THR A 39 -6.84 -2.78 -13.75
C THR A 39 -7.39 -1.68 -12.84
N PHE A 40 -6.66 -1.35 -11.77
CA PHE A 40 -7.01 -0.23 -10.89
C PHE A 40 -7.10 1.07 -11.67
N MET A 41 -6.05 1.42 -12.42
CA MET A 41 -6.00 2.67 -13.18
C MET A 41 -7.14 2.74 -14.21
N HIS A 42 -7.38 1.67 -14.96
CA HIS A 42 -8.48 1.61 -15.92
C HIS A 42 -9.86 1.69 -15.27
N SER A 43 -10.04 1.16 -14.05
CA SER A 43 -11.32 1.23 -13.34
C SER A 43 -11.73 2.67 -13.01
N TYR A 44 -10.76 3.58 -12.86
CA TYR A 44 -10.96 5.01 -12.65
C TYR A 44 -10.76 5.85 -13.91
N GLY A 45 -10.58 5.22 -15.08
CA GLY A 45 -10.36 5.93 -16.35
C GLY A 45 -8.98 6.60 -16.47
N LEU A 46 -8.03 6.21 -15.63
CA LEU A 46 -6.67 6.77 -15.58
C LEU A 46 -5.74 6.02 -16.54
N LYS A 47 -4.83 6.75 -17.20
CA LYS A 47 -3.84 6.16 -18.12
C LYS A 47 -2.57 5.78 -17.38
N THR A 48 -2.13 4.54 -17.55
CA THR A 48 -0.97 3.98 -16.86
C THR A 48 0.38 4.53 -17.36
N TRP A 49 0.38 5.24 -18.49
CA TRP A 49 1.56 5.92 -19.06
C TRP A 49 1.59 7.44 -18.83
N SER A 50 0.51 8.02 -18.31
CA SER A 50 0.46 9.46 -18.00
C SER A 50 0.93 9.69 -16.57
N ASN A 51 2.02 10.43 -16.39
CA ASN A 51 2.54 10.74 -15.05
C ASN A 51 1.53 11.50 -14.18
N ALA A 52 0.67 12.33 -14.79
CA ALA A 52 -0.40 13.03 -14.09
C ALA A 52 -1.42 12.03 -13.54
N ASP A 53 -1.92 11.14 -14.38
CA ASP A 53 -2.91 10.13 -14.02
C ASP A 53 -2.33 9.14 -12.99
N ILE A 54 -1.06 8.74 -13.12
CA ILE A 54 -0.36 7.90 -12.11
C ILE A 54 -0.36 8.60 -10.75
N HIS A 55 -0.15 9.93 -10.72
CA HIS A 55 -0.19 10.69 -9.49
C HIS A 55 -1.60 10.70 -8.89
N GLU A 56 -2.63 10.94 -9.72
CA GLU A 56 -4.03 10.87 -9.30
C GLU A 56 -4.39 9.50 -8.73
N GLY A 57 -3.97 8.41 -9.37
CA GLY A 57 -4.17 7.05 -8.87
C GLY A 57 -3.53 6.81 -7.51
N LYS A 58 -2.33 7.36 -7.27
CA LYS A 58 -1.68 7.29 -5.96
C LYS A 58 -2.42 8.13 -4.91
N THR A 59 -2.96 9.29 -5.28
CA THR A 59 -3.78 10.12 -4.38
C THR A 59 -5.08 9.42 -3.98
N LEU A 60 -5.70 8.66 -4.89
CA LEU A 60 -6.87 7.84 -4.57
C LEU A 60 -6.53 6.77 -3.52
N ILE A 61 -5.39 6.10 -3.65
CA ILE A 61 -4.92 5.13 -2.65
C ILE A 61 -4.74 5.77 -1.28
N GLU A 62 -4.20 6.99 -1.22
CA GLU A 62 -4.04 7.67 0.06
C GLU A 62 -5.41 7.95 0.73
N SER A 63 -6.44 8.21 -0.07
CA SER A 63 -7.81 8.35 0.43
C SER A 63 -8.37 7.02 0.96
N PHE A 64 -8.12 5.90 0.27
CA PHE A 64 -8.50 4.56 0.76
C PHE A 64 -7.77 4.19 2.06
N ARG A 65 -6.48 4.52 2.17
CA ARG A 65 -5.72 4.30 3.40
C ARG A 65 -6.30 5.08 4.59
N GLN A 66 -6.69 6.32 4.37
CA GLN A 66 -7.35 7.11 5.42
C GLN A 66 -8.68 6.49 5.82
N GLN A 67 -9.49 6.05 4.87
CA GLN A 67 -10.77 5.37 5.15
C GLN A 67 -10.55 4.06 5.91
N ASP A 68 -9.60 3.23 5.50
CA ASP A 68 -9.27 1.97 6.17
C ASP A 68 -8.80 2.21 7.61
N ARG A 69 -8.02 3.27 7.84
CA ARG A 69 -7.61 3.67 9.20
C ARG A 69 -8.83 4.03 10.05
N LEU A 70 -9.73 4.85 9.53
CA LEU A 70 -10.95 5.25 10.24
C LEU A 70 -11.82 4.03 10.57
N ASN A 71 -12.03 3.13 9.59
CA ASN A 71 -12.78 1.89 9.78
C ASN A 71 -12.14 1.01 10.85
N TRP A 72 -10.81 0.91 10.89
CA TRP A 72 -10.10 0.17 11.92
C TRP A 72 -10.28 0.81 13.30
N GLU A 73 -10.15 2.13 13.42
CA GLU A 73 -10.36 2.85 14.69
C GLU A 73 -11.79 2.65 15.22
N GLU A 74 -12.79 2.66 14.34
CA GLU A 74 -14.18 2.36 14.70
C GLU A 74 -14.37 0.92 15.16
N ALA A 75 -13.79 -0.05 14.44
CA ALA A 75 -13.86 -1.46 14.82
C ALA A 75 -13.23 -1.71 16.20
N GLN A 76 -12.11 -1.05 16.51
CA GLN A 76 -11.48 -1.14 17.83
C GLN A 76 -12.35 -0.56 18.95
N LYS A 77 -13.07 0.55 18.70
CA LYS A 77 -14.01 1.13 19.69
C LYS A 77 -15.20 0.22 20.00
N THR A 78 -15.58 -0.65 19.06
CA THR A 78 -16.69 -1.60 19.22
C THR A 78 -16.26 -2.98 19.74
N LYS A 79 -14.96 -3.22 19.91
CA LYS A 79 -14.41 -4.46 20.44
C LYS A 79 -14.63 -4.46 21.98
N PRO A 80 -15.41 -5.41 22.54
CA PRO A 80 -15.76 -5.45 23.97
C PRO A 80 -14.58 -5.76 24.90
#